data_AF-A8MA82-F1
#
_entry.id   AF-A8MA82-F1
#
_cell.length_a   1.000
_cell.length_b   1.000
_cell.length_c   1.000
_cell.angle_alpha   90.00
_cell.angle_beta   90.00
_cell.angle_gamma   90.00
#
_symmetry.space_group_name_H-M   'P 1'
#
loop_
_entity.id
_entity.type
_entity.pdbx_description
1 polymer ?
#
loop_
_entity_poly.entity_id
_entity_poly.type
_entity_poly.pdbx_seq_one_letter_code
_entity_poly.pdbx_strand_id
1 'polypeptide(L)'
;MLSEDALRKYRQAGDIIHKVLKHTIDKVHPGMSILELCNMIEGEIRDSGALPAFPANIDVNNVAAHYTAKIGDEAVIPPNSVVKIDVGAHIDGYIVDSAVTVYFNNAYSMLTKAAWTALRNALDTAKAGVELSRIGAIVDKTISSFGFKPIRNLTGHLISRYRLHAGKSVPNYDDGSRVKMLNGEVYAIEPFATNGRGIVTDAPEVTIYMLLKTNVKKLTEEANSALNYISRNFNQLPFTPRWLVEEFKDKTMSIINELTRRGALYGYNVLMESGNGFVAQFEDTVIVTQDGVEPLAKVLELIN
;
A
#
# COMPACT_ATOMS: atom_id res chain seq x y z
N MET A 1 -7.31 17.99 -15.93
CA MET A 1 -8.39 17.80 -14.94
C MET A 1 -9.01 16.44 -15.17
N LEU A 2 -9.32 15.72 -14.08
CA LEU A 2 -10.02 14.43 -14.16
C LEU A 2 -11.42 14.63 -14.76
N SER A 3 -11.92 13.64 -15.49
CA SER A 3 -13.31 13.65 -15.95
C SER A 3 -14.27 13.32 -14.80
N GLU A 4 -15.54 13.69 -14.93
CA GLU A 4 -16.58 13.31 -13.96
C GLU A 4 -16.67 11.79 -13.75
N ASP A 5 -16.53 11.01 -14.82
CA ASP A 5 -16.50 9.54 -14.71
C ASP A 5 -15.29 9.03 -13.91
N ALA A 6 -14.11 9.65 -14.09
CA ALA A 6 -12.92 9.32 -13.32
C ALA A 6 -13.11 9.66 -11.84
N LEU A 7 -13.63 10.85 -11.52
CA LEU A 7 -13.93 11.28 -10.15
C LEU A 7 -14.91 10.33 -9.47
N ARG A 8 -15.99 9.94 -10.18
CA ARG A 8 -16.96 8.97 -9.68
C ARG A 8 -16.31 7.62 -9.35
N LYS A 9 -15.42 7.13 -10.21
CA LYS A 9 -14.72 5.84 -10.00
C LYS A 9 -13.75 5.91 -8.81
N TYR A 10 -13.00 6.99 -8.67
CA TYR A 10 -12.14 7.23 -7.49
C TYR A 10 -12.95 7.27 -6.20
N ARG A 11 -14.03 8.05 -6.15
CA ARG A 11 -14.90 8.14 -4.96
C ARG A 11 -15.54 6.80 -4.61
N GLN A 12 -16.03 6.07 -5.62
CA GLN A 12 -16.60 4.74 -5.42
C GLN A 12 -15.56 3.75 -4.88
N ALA A 13 -14.33 3.73 -5.42
CA ALA A 13 -13.24 2.91 -4.90
C ALA A 13 -12.85 3.32 -3.46
N GLY A 14 -12.86 4.61 -3.16
CA GLY A 14 -12.61 5.15 -1.81
C GLY A 14 -13.64 4.71 -0.78
N ASP A 15 -14.93 4.79 -1.12
CA ASP A 15 -16.00 4.32 -0.24
C ASP A 15 -15.95 2.81 -0.01
N ILE A 16 -15.50 2.02 -1.00
CA ILE A 16 -15.26 0.57 -0.84
C ILE A 16 -14.11 0.36 0.15
N ILE A 17 -12.97 1.02 -0.05
CA ILE A 17 -11.79 0.88 0.81
C ILE A 17 -12.10 1.32 2.24
N HIS A 18 -12.84 2.42 2.44
CA HIS A 18 -13.30 2.85 3.75
C HIS A 18 -14.06 1.74 4.49
N LYS A 19 -15.03 1.10 3.81
CA LYS A 19 -15.84 0.03 4.39
C LYS A 19 -15.02 -1.22 4.71
N VAL A 20 -14.15 -1.63 3.78
CA VAL A 20 -13.28 -2.80 3.96
C VAL A 20 -12.31 -2.56 5.11
N LEU A 21 -11.65 -1.41 5.19
CA LEU A 21 -10.76 -1.08 6.30
C LEU A 21 -11.51 -1.05 7.63
N LYS A 22 -12.69 -0.42 7.68
CA LYS A 22 -13.53 -0.39 8.89
C LYS A 22 -13.86 -1.81 9.37
N HIS A 23 -14.35 -2.66 8.47
CA HIS A 23 -14.68 -4.03 8.81
C HIS A 23 -13.44 -4.84 9.22
N THR A 24 -12.30 -4.61 8.55
CA THR A 24 -11.03 -5.27 8.87
C THR A 24 -10.54 -4.89 10.27
N ILE A 25 -10.64 -3.62 10.66
CA ILE A 25 -10.31 -3.15 12.02
C ILE A 25 -11.17 -3.86 13.08
N ASP A 26 -12.46 -4.09 12.79
CA ASP A 26 -13.37 -4.79 13.72
C ASP A 26 -13.06 -6.30 13.83
N LYS A 27 -12.40 -6.89 12.83
CA LYS A 27 -12.13 -8.33 12.75
C LYS A 27 -10.73 -8.73 13.19
N VAL A 28 -9.75 -7.87 12.95
CA VAL A 28 -8.34 -8.16 13.19
C VAL A 28 -8.08 -8.36 14.69
N HIS A 29 -7.52 -9.51 15.05
CA HIS A 29 -7.20 -9.85 16.44
C HIS A 29 -5.96 -10.76 16.55
N PRO A 30 -5.28 -10.82 17.70
CA PRO A 30 -4.21 -11.80 17.94
C PRO A 30 -4.67 -13.23 17.66
N GLY A 31 -3.82 -14.00 17.00
CA GLY A 31 -4.10 -15.38 16.58
C GLY A 31 -4.83 -15.52 15.24
N MET A 32 -5.30 -14.42 14.63
CA MET A 32 -5.90 -14.49 13.29
C MET A 32 -4.86 -14.90 12.25
N SER A 33 -5.20 -15.80 11.33
CA SER A 33 -4.34 -16.13 10.20
C SER A 33 -4.20 -14.91 9.28
N ILE A 34 -2.95 -14.60 8.91
CA ILE A 34 -2.68 -13.52 7.97
C ILE A 34 -3.23 -13.86 6.58
N LEU A 35 -3.19 -15.15 6.18
CA LEU A 35 -3.76 -15.61 4.93
C LEU A 35 -5.28 -15.44 4.90
N GLU A 36 -5.97 -15.82 5.97
CA GLU A 36 -7.43 -15.62 6.07
C GLU A 36 -7.80 -14.14 6.00
N LEU A 37 -7.05 -13.27 6.69
CA LEU A 37 -7.26 -11.84 6.67
C LEU A 37 -7.05 -11.24 5.27
N CYS A 38 -5.96 -11.61 4.58
CA CYS A 38 -5.72 -11.18 3.19
C CYS A 38 -6.87 -11.59 2.27
N ASN A 39 -7.30 -12.86 2.35
CA ASN A 39 -8.37 -13.38 1.50
C ASN A 39 -9.72 -12.71 1.78
N MET A 40 -10.02 -12.40 3.05
CA MET A 40 -11.23 -11.68 3.46
C MET A 40 -11.26 -10.26 2.83
N ILE A 41 -10.20 -9.49 3.02
CA ILE A 41 -10.06 -8.12 2.48
C ILE A 41 -10.23 -8.13 0.96
N GLU A 42 -9.47 -8.99 0.28
CA GLU A 42 -9.47 -9.06 -1.19
C GLU A 42 -10.79 -9.58 -1.75
N GLY A 43 -11.48 -10.47 -1.01
CA GLY A 43 -12.83 -10.94 -1.33
C GLY A 43 -13.85 -9.83 -1.24
N GLU A 44 -13.87 -9.08 -0.13
CA GLU A 44 -14.81 -7.96 0.07
C GLU A 44 -14.66 -6.84 -0.96
N ILE A 45 -13.42 -6.57 -1.40
CA ILE A 45 -13.17 -5.63 -2.51
C ILE A 45 -13.86 -6.12 -3.80
N ARG A 46 -13.70 -7.41 -4.13
CA ARG A 46 -14.31 -8.03 -5.33
C ARG A 46 -15.82 -8.04 -5.24
N ASP A 47 -16.37 -8.45 -4.10
CA ASP A 47 -17.82 -8.53 -3.86
C ASP A 47 -18.48 -7.14 -3.90
N SER A 48 -17.72 -6.08 -3.62
CA SER A 48 -18.16 -4.68 -3.71
C SER A 48 -18.11 -4.11 -5.14
N GLY A 49 -17.73 -4.91 -6.14
CA GLY A 49 -17.68 -4.50 -7.55
C GLY A 49 -16.43 -3.74 -7.96
N ALA A 50 -15.36 -3.79 -7.16
CA ALA A 50 -14.03 -3.32 -7.52
C ALA A 50 -13.06 -4.50 -7.67
N LEU A 51 -11.80 -4.22 -8.03
CA LEU A 51 -10.73 -5.22 -8.00
C LEU A 51 -9.60 -4.72 -7.10
N PRO A 52 -8.88 -5.60 -6.39
CA PRO A 52 -7.70 -5.19 -5.65
C PRO A 52 -6.66 -4.52 -6.57
N ALA A 53 -6.17 -3.34 -6.17
CA ALA A 53 -5.13 -2.62 -6.91
C ALA A 53 -3.73 -3.20 -6.69
N PHE A 54 -3.54 -3.86 -5.56
CA PHE A 54 -2.37 -4.64 -5.18
C PHE A 54 -2.79 -5.64 -4.09
N PRO A 55 -1.98 -6.66 -3.77
CA PRO A 55 -2.31 -7.63 -2.73
C PRO A 55 -2.53 -6.98 -1.36
N ALA A 56 -3.46 -7.48 -0.53
CA ALA A 56 -3.61 -6.94 0.82
C ALA A 56 -2.31 -7.15 1.62
N ASN A 57 -1.76 -6.07 2.14
CA ASN A 57 -0.50 -6.02 2.88
C ASN A 57 -0.80 -6.04 4.38
N ILE A 58 -0.24 -7.01 5.10
CA ILE A 58 -0.46 -7.23 6.54
C ILE A 58 0.90 -7.25 7.24
N ASP A 59 1.47 -6.08 7.43
CA ASP A 59 2.84 -5.91 7.88
C ASP A 59 2.91 -5.82 9.42
N VAL A 60 3.58 -6.81 10.03
CA VAL A 60 3.62 -6.97 11.49
C VAL A 60 4.94 -6.44 12.06
N ASN A 61 4.83 -5.65 13.14
CA ASN A 61 5.94 -5.11 13.93
C ASN A 61 6.95 -4.29 13.12
N ASN A 62 8.15 -4.84 12.90
CA ASN A 62 9.25 -4.21 12.20
C ASN A 62 9.17 -4.35 10.68
N VAL A 63 8.30 -5.22 10.17
CA VAL A 63 7.93 -5.17 8.76
C VAL A 63 7.18 -3.87 8.54
N ALA A 64 7.63 -3.05 7.59
CA ALA A 64 7.10 -1.74 7.29
C ALA A 64 6.08 -1.78 6.15
N ALA A 65 6.34 -2.54 5.09
CA ALA A 65 5.50 -2.64 3.90
C ALA A 65 5.83 -3.90 3.08
N HIS A 66 4.97 -4.22 2.12
CA HIS A 66 5.14 -5.23 1.07
C HIS A 66 5.01 -6.69 1.50
N TYR A 67 4.60 -6.99 2.74
CA TYR A 67 4.28 -8.36 3.12
C TYR A 67 2.80 -8.66 2.92
N THR A 68 2.53 -9.55 1.97
CA THR A 68 1.25 -10.28 1.86
C THR A 68 1.48 -11.78 2.08
N ALA A 69 0.44 -12.49 2.53
CA ALA A 69 0.51 -13.93 2.76
C ALA A 69 0.94 -14.72 1.52
N LYS A 70 1.72 -15.78 1.73
CA LYS A 70 2.09 -16.78 0.72
C LYS A 70 1.00 -17.83 0.49
N ILE A 71 1.17 -18.65 -0.55
CA ILE A 71 0.37 -19.87 -0.73
C ILE A 71 0.65 -20.80 0.45
N GLY A 72 -0.40 -21.11 1.24
CA GLY A 72 -0.26 -21.95 2.43
C GLY A 72 0.44 -21.27 3.60
N ASP A 73 0.40 -19.93 3.68
CA ASP A 73 0.99 -19.21 4.81
C ASP A 73 0.30 -19.57 6.13
N GLU A 74 1.09 -19.99 7.11
CA GLU A 74 0.65 -20.37 8.46
C GLU A 74 0.87 -19.24 9.47
N ALA A 75 1.39 -18.07 9.03
CA ALA A 75 1.61 -16.95 9.90
C ALA A 75 0.30 -16.42 10.50
N VAL A 76 0.35 -16.11 11.80
CA VAL A 76 -0.75 -15.52 12.56
C VAL A 76 -0.33 -14.20 13.17
N ILE A 77 -1.31 -13.33 13.44
CA ILE A 77 -1.09 -12.07 14.16
C ILE A 77 -0.61 -12.36 15.59
N PRO A 78 0.60 -11.94 15.99
CA PRO A 78 1.08 -12.18 17.34
C PRO A 78 0.33 -11.33 18.37
N PRO A 79 0.19 -11.78 19.63
CA PRO A 79 -0.21 -10.89 20.71
C PRO A 79 0.83 -9.77 20.90
N ASN A 80 0.41 -8.64 21.46
CA ASN A 80 1.27 -7.48 21.70
C ASN A 80 2.00 -6.96 20.45
N SER A 81 1.37 -7.04 19.27
CA SER A 81 1.95 -6.58 18.01
C SER A 81 1.40 -5.23 17.55
N VAL A 82 2.09 -4.66 16.56
CA VAL A 82 1.60 -3.54 15.73
C VAL A 82 1.38 -4.09 14.33
N VAL A 83 0.21 -3.91 13.76
CA VAL A 83 -0.16 -4.46 12.43
C VAL A 83 -0.58 -3.32 11.54
N LYS A 84 0.10 -3.17 10.41
CA LYS A 84 -0.31 -2.25 9.35
C LYS A 84 -1.14 -3.06 8.36
N ILE A 85 -2.31 -2.53 8.05
CA ILE A 85 -3.26 -3.09 7.10
C ILE A 85 -3.29 -2.09 5.96
N ASP A 86 -2.65 -2.46 4.86
CA ASP A 86 -2.49 -1.63 3.67
C ASP A 86 -3.20 -2.31 2.50
N VAL A 87 -4.17 -1.61 1.94
CA VAL A 87 -5.15 -2.15 1.01
C VAL A 87 -5.42 -1.19 -0.12
N GLY A 88 -5.54 -1.73 -1.32
CA GLY A 88 -5.88 -0.94 -2.50
C GLY A 88 -7.00 -1.56 -3.31
N ALA A 89 -7.87 -0.73 -3.85
CA ALA A 89 -8.90 -1.12 -4.80
C ALA A 89 -8.88 -0.20 -6.02
N HIS A 90 -9.35 -0.71 -7.15
CA HIS A 90 -9.55 0.10 -8.33
C HIS A 90 -10.85 -0.25 -9.05
N ILE A 91 -11.37 0.75 -9.78
CA ILE A 91 -12.42 0.58 -10.78
C ILE A 91 -11.84 1.09 -12.10
N ASP A 92 -11.75 0.24 -13.12
CA ASP A 92 -11.13 0.56 -14.41
C ASP A 92 -9.72 1.19 -14.33
N GLY A 93 -8.94 0.80 -13.32
CA GLY A 93 -7.60 1.30 -13.06
C GLY A 93 -7.53 2.62 -12.29
N TYR A 94 -8.65 3.21 -11.86
CA TYR A 94 -8.65 4.35 -10.94
C TYR A 94 -8.47 3.82 -9.51
N ILE A 95 -7.25 3.96 -9.00
CA ILE A 95 -6.76 3.31 -7.78
C ILE A 95 -7.03 4.18 -6.55
N VAL A 96 -7.48 3.56 -5.47
CA VAL A 96 -7.37 4.07 -4.11
C VAL A 96 -6.47 3.13 -3.33
N ASP A 97 -5.46 3.71 -2.72
CA ASP A 97 -4.40 3.14 -1.89
C ASP A 97 -4.52 3.74 -0.48
N SER A 98 -4.67 2.91 0.55
CA SER A 98 -4.92 3.39 1.92
C SER A 98 -4.55 2.36 2.97
N ALA A 99 -4.05 2.85 4.09
CA ALA A 99 -3.51 2.02 5.15
C ALA A 99 -3.87 2.53 6.55
N VAL A 100 -4.04 1.59 7.47
CA VAL A 100 -4.24 1.86 8.90
C VAL A 100 -3.32 0.99 9.74
N THR A 101 -2.93 1.51 10.90
CA THR A 101 -2.23 0.70 11.91
C THR A 101 -3.15 0.39 13.08
N VAL A 102 -3.29 -0.90 13.39
CA VAL A 102 -3.87 -1.40 14.65
C VAL A 102 -2.76 -1.90 15.58
N TYR A 103 -2.98 -1.86 16.89
CA TYR A 103 -2.02 -2.38 17.86
C TYR A 103 -2.73 -3.18 18.96
N PHE A 104 -2.06 -4.19 19.48
CA PHE A 104 -2.56 -5.06 20.54
C PHE A 104 -1.79 -4.91 21.85
N ASN A 105 -1.05 -3.82 22.00
CA ASN A 105 -0.43 -3.39 23.25
C ASN A 105 -0.37 -1.86 23.33
N ASN A 106 -0.85 -1.30 24.45
CA ASN A 106 -0.93 0.15 24.66
C ASN A 106 0.43 0.87 24.62
N ALA A 107 1.55 0.17 24.77
CA ALA A 107 2.89 0.72 24.60
C ALA A 107 3.11 1.35 23.20
N TYR A 108 2.35 0.92 22.20
CA TYR A 108 2.46 1.42 20.83
C TYR A 108 1.45 2.52 20.48
N SER A 109 0.56 2.88 21.40
CA SER A 109 -0.47 3.92 21.18
C SER A 109 0.12 5.24 20.69
N MET A 110 1.22 5.70 21.30
CA MET A 110 1.88 6.95 20.89
C MET A 110 2.58 6.84 19.53
N LEU A 111 3.12 5.66 19.19
CA LEU A 111 3.74 5.42 17.88
C LEU A 111 2.68 5.49 16.77
N THR A 112 1.55 4.81 16.97
CA THR A 112 0.39 4.84 16.07
C THR A 112 -0.18 6.25 15.98
N LYS A 113 -0.31 6.97 17.11
CA LYS A 113 -0.81 8.34 17.13
C LYS A 113 0.11 9.32 16.39
N ALA A 114 1.42 9.10 16.41
CA ALA A 114 2.38 9.91 15.68
C ALA A 114 2.16 9.82 14.16
N ALA A 115 2.04 8.61 13.61
CA ALA A 115 1.75 8.40 12.19
C ALA A 115 0.37 8.95 11.79
N TRP A 116 -0.67 8.70 12.59
CA TRP A 116 -2.02 9.25 12.35
C TRP A 116 -2.02 10.79 12.35
N THR A 117 -1.34 11.41 13.32
CA THR A 117 -1.27 12.88 13.43
C THR A 117 -0.46 13.48 12.29
N ALA A 118 0.57 12.77 11.84
CA ALA A 118 1.37 13.18 10.68
C ALA A 118 0.53 13.15 9.40
N LEU A 119 -0.28 12.12 9.17
CA LEU A 119 -1.20 12.06 8.04
C LEU A 119 -2.15 13.25 8.09
N ARG A 120 -2.84 13.46 9.22
CA ARG A 120 -3.76 14.61 9.40
C ARG A 120 -3.11 15.94 9.05
N ASN A 121 -1.95 16.24 9.61
CA ASN A 121 -1.25 17.50 9.36
C ASN A 121 -0.75 17.62 7.90
N ALA A 122 -0.39 16.50 7.27
CA ALA A 122 -0.02 16.45 5.87
C ALA A 122 -1.22 16.76 4.97
N LEU A 123 -2.38 16.16 5.24
CA LEU A 123 -3.63 16.42 4.51
C LEU A 123 -4.09 17.88 4.66
N ASP A 124 -4.01 18.44 5.88
CA ASP A 124 -4.35 19.85 6.15
C ASP A 124 -3.47 20.85 5.37
N THR A 125 -2.26 20.43 4.99
CA THR A 125 -1.31 21.27 4.24
C THR A 125 -1.39 21.03 2.74
N ALA A 126 -1.72 19.82 2.32
CA ALA A 126 -1.75 19.44 0.91
C ALA A 126 -2.77 20.26 0.12
N LYS A 127 -2.31 20.84 -1.00
CA LYS A 127 -3.11 21.51 -2.02
C LYS A 127 -2.26 21.80 -3.24
N ALA A 128 -2.90 22.21 -4.34
CA ALA A 128 -2.19 22.64 -5.53
C ALA A 128 -1.15 23.74 -5.22
N GLY A 129 0.04 23.62 -5.81
CA GLY A 129 1.14 24.57 -5.65
C GLY A 129 2.03 24.36 -4.43
N VAL A 130 1.65 23.48 -3.49
CA VAL A 130 2.51 23.09 -2.36
C VAL A 130 3.63 22.16 -2.84
N GLU A 131 4.85 22.40 -2.37
CA GLU A 131 6.01 21.56 -2.65
C GLU A 131 5.90 20.22 -1.89
N LEU A 132 6.25 19.11 -2.54
CA LEU A 132 6.21 17.78 -1.93
C LEU A 132 7.14 17.68 -0.70
N SER A 133 8.31 18.33 -0.78
CA SER A 133 9.25 18.47 0.36
C SER A 133 8.62 19.15 1.57
N ARG A 134 7.68 20.09 1.37
CA ARG A 134 6.94 20.74 2.46
C ARG A 134 6.05 19.76 3.20
N ILE A 135 5.40 18.85 2.47
CA ILE A 135 4.61 17.76 3.08
C ILE A 135 5.54 16.89 3.93
N GLY A 136 6.67 16.48 3.39
CA GLY A 136 7.67 15.71 4.13
C GLY A 136 8.22 16.42 5.37
N ALA A 137 8.47 17.72 5.29
CA ALA A 137 8.90 18.53 6.44
C ALA A 137 7.86 18.51 7.59
N ILE A 138 6.58 18.51 7.25
CA ILE A 138 5.49 18.45 8.23
C ILE A 138 5.38 17.06 8.84
N VAL A 139 5.53 16.01 8.03
CA VAL A 139 5.55 14.64 8.51
C VAL A 139 6.70 14.43 9.49
N ASP A 140 7.93 14.78 9.11
CA ASP A 140 9.12 14.64 9.96
C ASP A 140 8.97 15.42 11.27
N LYS A 141 8.58 16.70 11.20
CA LYS A 141 8.36 17.53 12.39
C LYS A 141 7.29 16.92 13.30
N THR A 142 6.20 16.41 12.73
CA THR A 142 5.10 15.83 13.51
C THR A 142 5.57 14.55 14.19
N ILE A 143 6.13 13.59 13.46
CA ILE A 143 6.59 12.32 14.02
C ILE A 143 7.69 12.53 15.07
N SER A 144 8.66 13.42 14.78
CA SER A 144 9.74 13.78 15.70
C SER A 144 9.24 14.40 17.00
N SER A 145 8.13 15.17 16.97
CA SER A 145 7.56 15.77 18.19
C SER A 145 6.97 14.75 19.16
N PHE A 146 6.67 13.53 18.70
CA PHE A 146 6.23 12.41 19.53
C PHE A 146 7.42 11.56 20.05
N GLY A 147 8.66 11.91 19.70
CA GLY A 147 9.86 11.15 20.08
C GLY A 147 10.17 9.96 19.17
N PHE A 148 9.53 9.87 18.00
CA PHE A 148 9.75 8.82 17.00
C PHE A 148 10.49 9.37 15.78
N LYS A 149 10.80 8.52 14.80
CA LYS A 149 11.45 8.91 13.54
C LYS A 149 10.56 8.58 12.35
N PRO A 150 10.51 9.45 11.32
CA PRO A 150 9.96 9.03 10.03
C PRO A 150 10.87 7.98 9.39
N ILE A 151 10.29 7.07 8.60
CA ILE A 151 11.08 6.22 7.70
C ILE A 151 11.42 7.02 6.44
N ARG A 152 12.70 7.40 6.29
CA ARG A 152 13.13 8.36 5.27
C ARG A 152 13.20 7.82 3.85
N ASN A 153 13.40 6.52 3.69
CA ASN A 153 13.45 5.86 2.38
C ASN A 153 12.14 5.16 1.99
N LEU A 154 11.03 5.50 2.65
CA LEU A 154 9.66 5.25 2.20
C LEU A 154 8.99 6.59 1.91
N THR A 155 8.14 6.63 0.90
CA THR A 155 7.51 7.85 0.40
C THR A 155 6.12 7.53 -0.13
N GLY A 156 5.18 8.44 0.09
CA GLY A 156 3.96 8.50 -0.72
C GLY A 156 4.25 8.69 -2.20
N HIS A 157 3.23 8.60 -3.03
CA HIS A 157 3.42 8.60 -4.48
C HIS A 157 2.23 9.17 -5.24
N LEU A 158 2.52 9.72 -6.42
CA LEU A 158 1.50 10.08 -7.39
C LEU A 158 0.87 8.81 -7.95
N ILE A 159 -0.45 8.77 -8.04
CA ILE A 159 -1.23 7.68 -8.60
C ILE A 159 -1.80 8.11 -9.96
N SER A 160 -1.81 7.20 -10.92
CA SER A 160 -2.50 7.39 -12.20
C SER A 160 -3.21 6.11 -12.64
N ARG A 161 -4.00 6.19 -13.70
CA ARG A 161 -4.82 5.05 -14.15
C ARG A 161 -3.93 3.83 -14.47
N TYR A 162 -4.18 2.70 -13.80
CA TYR A 162 -3.39 1.45 -13.87
C TYR A 162 -1.92 1.56 -13.46
N ARG A 163 -1.52 2.63 -12.78
CA ARG A 163 -0.15 2.83 -12.34
C ARG A 163 -0.16 3.41 -10.93
N LEU A 164 0.09 2.53 -9.97
CA LEU A 164 0.20 2.83 -8.54
C LEU A 164 1.25 3.92 -8.31
N HIS A 165 2.48 3.69 -8.76
CA HIS A 165 3.58 4.65 -8.68
C HIS A 165 3.77 5.40 -10.02
N ALA A 166 3.29 6.65 -10.10
CA ALA A 166 3.25 7.46 -11.32
C ALA A 166 4.35 8.53 -11.43
N GLY A 167 5.40 8.43 -10.63
CA GLY A 167 6.69 9.10 -10.88
C GLY A 167 7.01 10.33 -10.02
N LYS A 168 6.07 10.85 -9.22
CA LYS A 168 6.38 11.82 -8.15
C LYS A 168 6.27 11.11 -6.80
N SER A 169 7.19 11.42 -5.89
CA SER A 169 7.21 10.91 -4.53
C SER A 169 6.85 12.01 -3.51
N VAL A 170 6.01 11.67 -2.53
CA VAL A 170 5.70 12.49 -1.36
C VAL A 170 6.62 12.05 -0.23
N PRO A 171 7.73 12.75 0.05
CA PRO A 171 8.70 12.29 1.03
C PRO A 171 8.14 12.36 2.45
N ASN A 172 8.74 11.58 3.37
CA ASN A 172 8.47 11.64 4.81
C ASN A 172 9.40 12.59 5.58
N TYR A 173 10.20 13.38 4.85
CA TYR A 173 11.11 14.42 5.35
C TYR A 173 11.31 15.50 4.29
N ASP A 174 11.93 16.62 4.66
CA ASP A 174 12.33 17.63 3.67
C ASP A 174 13.53 17.13 2.85
N ASP A 175 13.26 16.65 1.63
CA ASP A 175 14.27 16.18 0.68
C ASP A 175 14.86 17.32 -0.19
N GLY A 176 14.44 18.57 0.05
CA GLY A 176 14.85 19.74 -0.73
C GLY A 176 14.24 19.84 -2.13
N SER A 177 13.36 18.90 -2.52
CA SER A 177 12.67 18.93 -3.80
C SER A 177 11.77 20.15 -3.94
N ARG A 178 11.74 20.74 -5.13
CA ARG A 178 10.83 21.85 -5.49
C ARG A 178 9.62 21.39 -6.31
N VAL A 179 9.44 20.08 -6.46
CA VAL A 179 8.30 19.50 -7.18
C VAL A 179 7.02 19.86 -6.43
N LYS A 180 6.02 20.37 -7.15
CA LYS A 180 4.74 20.78 -6.58
C LYS A 180 3.62 19.80 -6.91
N MET A 181 2.66 19.70 -6.01
CA MET A 181 1.36 19.09 -6.27
C MET A 181 0.59 19.96 -7.27
N LEU A 182 -0.05 19.35 -8.26
CA LEU A 182 -0.85 20.04 -9.26
C LEU A 182 -2.33 19.72 -9.07
N ASN A 183 -3.18 20.69 -9.40
CA ASN A 183 -4.63 20.54 -9.32
C ASN A 183 -5.11 19.35 -10.20
N GLY A 184 -5.88 18.45 -9.59
CA GLY A 184 -6.41 17.24 -10.21
C GLY A 184 -5.44 16.06 -10.25
N GLU A 185 -4.24 16.17 -9.67
CA GLU A 185 -3.40 15.00 -9.39
C GLU A 185 -3.99 14.18 -8.24
N VAL A 186 -3.66 12.89 -8.22
CA VAL A 186 -4.10 11.94 -7.18
C VAL A 186 -2.86 11.39 -6.51
N TYR A 187 -2.82 11.42 -5.19
CA TYR A 187 -1.65 11.00 -4.41
C TYR A 187 -2.03 10.07 -3.29
N ALA A 188 -1.21 9.04 -3.09
CA ALA A 188 -1.05 8.36 -1.82
C ALA A 188 -0.18 9.24 -0.90
N ILE A 189 -0.69 9.58 0.29
CA ILE A 189 0.09 10.26 1.33
C ILE A 189 0.19 9.31 2.51
N GLU A 190 1.38 8.77 2.75
CA GLU A 190 1.64 7.66 3.68
C GLU A 190 2.80 7.94 4.66
N PRO A 191 2.50 8.57 5.80
CA PRO A 191 3.47 8.69 6.89
C PRO A 191 3.79 7.37 7.58
N PHE A 192 5.08 7.03 7.62
CA PHE A 192 5.61 5.91 8.40
C PHE A 192 6.37 6.42 9.62
N ALA A 193 5.91 6.09 10.82
CA ALA A 193 6.61 6.35 12.07
C ALA A 193 7.29 5.08 12.60
N THR A 194 8.47 5.23 13.20
CA THR A 194 9.17 4.13 13.86
C THR A 194 9.91 4.56 15.13
N ASN A 195 10.06 3.64 16.07
CA ASN A 195 10.97 3.75 17.20
C ASN A 195 12.38 3.17 16.92
N GLY A 196 12.67 2.78 15.68
CA GLY A 196 13.94 2.21 15.26
C GLY A 196 14.93 3.23 14.68
N ARG A 197 15.59 2.85 13.57
CA ARG A 197 16.58 3.66 12.86
C ARG A 197 15.94 4.70 11.93
N GLY A 198 14.73 4.46 11.43
CA GLY A 198 14.05 5.35 10.47
C GLY A 198 14.48 5.11 9.02
N ILE A 199 14.93 3.89 8.73
CA ILE A 199 15.32 3.43 7.38
C ILE A 199 14.92 1.95 7.25
N VAL A 200 14.34 1.57 6.12
CA VAL A 200 14.05 0.17 5.78
C VAL A 200 15.12 -0.47 4.91
N THR A 201 15.20 -1.79 4.99
CA THR A 201 16.05 -2.65 4.16
C THR A 201 15.22 -3.82 3.62
N ASP A 202 15.63 -4.31 2.45
CA ASP A 202 14.98 -5.44 1.81
C ASP A 202 15.21 -6.74 2.60
N ALA A 203 14.13 -7.45 2.91
CA ALA A 203 14.20 -8.85 3.27
C ALA A 203 14.31 -9.72 2.00
N PRO A 204 14.90 -10.93 2.10
CA PRO A 204 14.98 -11.84 0.95
C PRO A 204 13.61 -12.30 0.41
N GLU A 205 12.58 -12.19 1.24
CA GLU A 205 11.21 -12.58 0.93
C GLU A 205 10.60 -11.67 -0.15
N VAL A 206 9.96 -12.28 -1.15
CA VAL A 206 9.19 -11.59 -2.21
C VAL A 206 7.86 -12.31 -2.36
N THR A 207 6.76 -11.59 -2.14
CA THR A 207 5.39 -12.13 -2.26
C THR A 207 4.50 -11.32 -3.21
N ILE A 208 5.01 -10.18 -3.68
CA ILE A 208 4.32 -9.26 -4.59
C ILE A 208 5.17 -9.10 -5.86
N TYR A 209 4.51 -9.18 -7.01
CA TYR A 209 5.13 -9.07 -8.32
C TYR A 209 4.39 -8.07 -9.20
N MET A 210 5.07 -7.51 -10.19
CA MET A 210 4.47 -6.66 -11.22
C MET A 210 5.00 -7.05 -12.59
N LEU A 211 4.13 -6.97 -13.60
CA LEU A 211 4.50 -7.22 -14.98
C LEU A 211 5.37 -6.07 -15.52
N LEU A 212 6.55 -6.40 -16.04
CA LEU A 212 7.44 -5.45 -16.71
C LEU A 212 7.32 -5.50 -18.23
N LYS A 213 7.18 -6.70 -18.81
CA LYS A 213 7.11 -6.89 -20.26
C LYS A 213 6.40 -8.18 -20.64
N THR A 214 5.74 -8.15 -21.78
CA THR A 214 5.01 -9.30 -22.35
C THR A 214 5.75 -10.01 -23.48
N ASN A 215 6.72 -9.34 -24.12
CA ASN A 215 7.51 -9.95 -25.19
C ASN A 215 8.73 -10.71 -24.64
N VAL A 216 8.51 -11.97 -24.24
CA VAL A 216 9.52 -12.83 -23.62
C VAL A 216 9.70 -14.09 -24.45
N LYS A 217 10.94 -14.38 -24.88
CA LYS A 217 11.24 -15.54 -25.73
C LYS A 217 11.56 -16.77 -24.88
N LYS A 218 11.30 -17.97 -25.45
CA LYS A 218 11.66 -19.28 -24.87
C LYS A 218 11.02 -19.53 -23.49
N LEU A 219 9.76 -19.16 -23.35
CA LEU A 219 8.90 -19.55 -22.23
C LEU A 219 8.26 -20.92 -22.51
N THR A 220 7.98 -21.67 -21.44
CA THR A 220 7.07 -22.82 -21.49
C THR A 220 5.67 -22.39 -21.97
N GLU A 221 4.86 -23.35 -22.43
CA GLU A 221 3.48 -23.05 -22.86
C GLU A 221 2.66 -22.51 -21.69
N GLU A 222 2.82 -23.09 -20.50
CA GLU A 222 2.17 -22.63 -19.28
C GLU A 222 2.63 -21.23 -18.86
N ALA A 223 3.93 -20.93 -18.92
CA ALA A 223 4.42 -19.59 -18.60
C ALA A 223 3.94 -18.54 -19.62
N ASN A 224 3.83 -18.89 -20.90
CA ASN A 224 3.21 -18.00 -21.90
C ASN A 224 1.72 -17.76 -21.61
N SER A 225 0.98 -18.81 -21.25
CA SER A 225 -0.43 -18.70 -20.86
C SER A 225 -0.59 -17.78 -19.65
N ALA A 226 0.23 -17.98 -18.61
CA ALA A 226 0.24 -17.14 -17.42
C ALA A 226 0.64 -15.70 -17.70
N LEU A 227 1.63 -15.46 -18.57
CA LEU A 227 2.03 -14.11 -18.95
C LEU A 227 0.87 -13.35 -19.61
N ASN A 228 0.12 -14.02 -20.49
CA ASN A 228 -1.07 -13.45 -21.13
C ASN A 228 -2.19 -13.20 -20.12
N TYR A 229 -2.41 -14.14 -19.19
CA TYR A 229 -3.38 -13.99 -18.11
C TYR A 229 -3.05 -12.79 -17.22
N ILE A 230 -1.80 -12.68 -16.74
CA ILE A 230 -1.32 -11.57 -15.91
C ILE A 230 -1.49 -10.24 -16.65
N SER A 231 -1.06 -10.18 -17.91
CA SER A 231 -1.18 -8.98 -18.74
C SER A 231 -2.65 -8.53 -18.89
N ARG A 232 -3.57 -9.47 -19.13
CA ARG A 232 -4.99 -9.17 -19.32
C ARG A 232 -5.67 -8.72 -18.03
N ASN A 233 -5.37 -9.37 -16.91
CA ASN A 233 -6.13 -9.18 -15.66
C ASN A 233 -5.51 -8.13 -14.74
N PHE A 234 -4.19 -7.97 -14.74
CA PHE A 234 -3.50 -7.06 -13.82
C PHE A 234 -2.84 -5.88 -14.54
N ASN A 235 -2.62 -5.96 -15.86
CA ASN A 235 -1.92 -4.92 -16.62
C ASN A 235 -0.54 -4.63 -15.99
N GLN A 236 -0.32 -3.43 -15.43
CA GLN A 236 0.90 -3.06 -14.68
C GLN A 236 0.66 -2.96 -13.17
N LEU A 237 -0.48 -3.43 -12.67
CA LEU A 237 -0.75 -3.46 -11.24
C LEU A 237 -0.01 -4.62 -10.55
N PRO A 238 0.45 -4.41 -9.30
CA PRO A 238 1.03 -5.49 -8.51
C PRO A 238 0.01 -6.62 -8.25
N PHE A 239 0.53 -7.84 -8.17
CA PHE A 239 -0.25 -9.04 -7.85
C PHE A 239 0.57 -10.00 -6.99
N THR A 240 -0.09 -10.98 -6.39
CA THR A 240 0.55 -12.05 -5.61
C THR A 240 0.35 -13.40 -6.30
N PRO A 241 1.28 -14.37 -6.16
CA PRO A 241 1.07 -15.73 -6.67
C PRO A 241 -0.22 -16.37 -6.18
N ARG A 242 -0.74 -16.01 -4.99
CA ARG A 242 -2.03 -16.53 -4.49
C ARG A 242 -3.18 -16.35 -5.48
N TRP A 243 -3.21 -15.22 -6.19
CA TRP A 243 -4.29 -14.91 -7.16
C TRP A 243 -4.23 -15.74 -8.44
N LEU A 244 -3.15 -16.50 -8.65
CA LEU A 244 -2.96 -17.35 -9.81
C LEU A 244 -3.27 -18.82 -9.55
N VAL A 245 -3.47 -19.20 -8.28
CA VAL A 245 -3.63 -20.61 -7.88
C VAL A 245 -4.88 -21.24 -8.49
N GLU A 246 -5.97 -20.49 -8.63
CA GLU A 246 -7.21 -21.03 -9.23
C GLU A 246 -6.99 -21.49 -10.68
N GLU A 247 -6.25 -20.70 -11.47
CA GLU A 247 -6.00 -20.97 -12.89
C GLU A 247 -4.83 -21.96 -13.10
N PHE A 248 -3.74 -21.78 -12.35
CA PHE A 248 -2.46 -22.48 -12.60
C PHE A 248 -2.10 -23.54 -11.56
N LYS A 249 -2.89 -23.67 -10.48
CA LYS A 249 -2.81 -24.74 -9.47
C LYS A 249 -1.39 -24.91 -8.92
N ASP A 250 -0.90 -26.14 -8.86
CA ASP A 250 0.42 -26.54 -8.37
C ASP A 250 1.58 -25.99 -9.21
N LYS A 251 1.34 -25.58 -10.46
CA LYS A 251 2.35 -24.96 -11.33
C LYS A 251 2.60 -23.48 -11.04
N THR A 252 1.80 -22.84 -10.20
CA THR A 252 1.85 -21.38 -9.96
C THR A 252 3.26 -20.88 -9.64
N MET A 253 3.96 -21.51 -8.68
CA MET A 253 5.29 -21.04 -8.27
C MET A 253 6.37 -21.31 -9.32
N SER A 254 6.29 -22.42 -10.06
CA SER A 254 7.26 -22.70 -11.13
C SER A 254 7.15 -21.68 -12.27
N ILE A 255 5.92 -21.27 -12.59
CA ILE A 255 5.61 -20.20 -13.55
C ILE A 255 6.17 -18.86 -13.06
N ILE A 256 5.90 -18.46 -11.82
CA ILE A 256 6.41 -17.20 -11.25
C ILE A 256 7.94 -17.16 -11.28
N ASN A 257 8.59 -18.26 -10.91
CA ASN A 257 10.04 -18.38 -10.95
C ASN A 257 10.59 -18.28 -12.37
N GLU A 258 9.94 -18.92 -13.36
CA GLU A 258 10.35 -18.80 -14.76
C GLU A 258 10.20 -17.36 -15.27
N LEU A 259 9.04 -16.75 -15.08
CA LEU A 259 8.75 -15.39 -15.55
C LEU A 259 9.69 -14.36 -14.91
N THR A 260 9.97 -14.49 -13.61
CA THR A 260 10.93 -13.63 -12.90
C THR A 260 12.34 -13.79 -13.44
N ARG A 261 12.84 -15.03 -13.57
CA ARG A 261 14.19 -15.32 -14.13
C ARG A 261 14.35 -14.84 -15.57
N ARG A 262 13.26 -14.78 -16.34
CA ARG A 262 13.23 -14.25 -17.72
C ARG A 262 13.08 -12.73 -17.77
N GLY A 263 12.98 -12.07 -16.62
CA GLY A 263 12.81 -10.62 -16.48
C GLY A 263 11.46 -10.14 -17.01
N ALA A 264 10.44 -11.00 -17.00
CA ALA A 264 9.06 -10.64 -17.32
C ALA A 264 8.39 -9.94 -16.12
N LEU A 265 8.75 -10.37 -14.90
CA LEU A 265 8.22 -9.86 -13.64
C LEU A 265 9.31 -9.14 -12.86
N TYR A 266 8.91 -8.09 -12.15
CA TYR A 266 9.64 -7.49 -11.04
C TYR A 266 9.05 -8.02 -9.74
N GLY A 267 9.90 -8.40 -8.78
CA GLY A 267 9.48 -8.78 -7.43
C GLY A 267 9.74 -7.65 -6.46
N TYR A 268 8.75 -7.30 -5.63
CA TYR A 268 8.91 -6.36 -4.54
C TYR A 268 9.33 -7.12 -3.28
N ASN A 269 10.51 -6.79 -2.76
CA ASN A 269 10.97 -7.30 -1.48
C ASN A 269 10.09 -6.77 -0.35
N VAL A 270 9.90 -7.60 0.66
CA VAL A 270 9.35 -7.17 1.95
C VAL A 270 10.30 -6.16 2.58
N LEU A 271 9.79 -5.03 3.05
CA LEU A 271 10.60 -3.94 3.58
C LEU A 271 10.58 -3.97 5.09
N MET A 272 11.74 -4.13 5.72
CA MET A 272 11.86 -4.20 7.18
C MET A 272 12.64 -3.02 7.74
N GLU A 273 12.21 -2.52 8.89
CA GLU A 273 12.93 -1.52 9.68
C GLU A 273 14.32 -2.05 10.07
N SER A 274 15.37 -1.33 9.68
CA SER A 274 16.77 -1.80 9.77
C SER A 274 17.32 -1.94 11.20
N GLY A 275 16.67 -1.32 12.19
CA GLY A 275 16.96 -1.47 13.61
C GLY A 275 16.04 -2.45 14.32
N ASN A 276 15.17 -3.16 13.61
CA ASN A 276 14.09 -3.99 14.15
C ASN A 276 13.12 -3.22 15.06
N GLY A 277 13.01 -1.90 14.89
CA GLY A 277 11.99 -1.09 15.55
C GLY A 277 10.61 -1.38 15.00
N PHE A 278 9.57 -1.12 15.80
CA PHE A 278 8.18 -1.22 15.38
C PHE A 278 7.84 -0.07 14.41
N VAL A 279 6.95 -0.35 13.46
CA VAL A 279 6.51 0.61 12.45
C VAL A 279 5.00 0.77 12.49
N ALA A 280 4.55 2.02 12.44
CA ALA A 280 3.16 2.40 12.20
C ALA A 280 3.06 3.23 10.91
N GLN A 281 2.02 2.98 10.14
CA GLN A 281 1.64 3.65 8.89
C GLN A 281 0.19 4.11 8.99
N PHE A 282 -0.09 5.30 8.46
CA PHE A 282 -1.43 5.71 8.08
C PHE A 282 -1.36 6.31 6.69
N GLU A 283 -2.34 6.03 5.85
CA GLU A 283 -2.34 6.49 4.47
C GLU A 283 -3.76 6.77 3.98
N ASP A 284 -3.91 7.81 3.17
CA ASP A 284 -5.11 8.04 2.39
C ASP A 284 -4.74 8.44 0.97
N THR A 285 -5.54 8.00 0.01
CA THR A 285 -5.46 8.53 -1.35
C THR A 285 -6.27 9.80 -1.44
N VAL A 286 -5.67 10.85 -1.98
CA VAL A 286 -6.31 12.16 -2.07
C VAL A 286 -6.32 12.71 -3.48
N ILE A 287 -7.42 13.38 -3.84
CA ILE A 287 -7.51 14.20 -5.06
C ILE A 287 -7.10 15.62 -4.70
N VAL A 288 -6.09 16.16 -5.38
CA VAL A 288 -5.60 17.52 -5.15
C VAL A 288 -6.55 18.54 -5.77
N THR A 289 -6.95 19.53 -4.98
CA THR A 289 -7.74 20.68 -5.42
C THR A 289 -6.93 21.98 -5.29
N GLN A 290 -7.50 23.11 -5.72
CA GLN A 290 -6.84 24.42 -5.56
C GLN A 290 -6.67 24.79 -4.07
N ASP A 291 -7.66 24.47 -3.25
CA ASP A 291 -7.74 24.98 -1.87
C ASP A 291 -7.42 23.92 -0.80
N GLY A 292 -7.21 22.67 -1.20
CA GLY A 292 -6.97 21.54 -0.30
C GLY A 292 -6.84 20.21 -1.03
N VAL A 293 -7.24 19.15 -0.36
CA VAL A 293 -7.38 17.82 -0.95
C VAL A 293 -8.72 17.19 -0.57
N GLU A 294 -9.21 16.26 -1.40
CA GLU A 294 -10.34 15.38 -1.10
C GLU A 294 -9.82 13.99 -0.74
N PRO A 295 -9.82 13.58 0.55
CA PRO A 295 -9.47 12.22 0.96
C PRO A 295 -10.55 11.23 0.51
N LEU A 296 -10.15 10.12 -0.12
CA LEU A 296 -11.07 9.19 -0.74
C LEU A 296 -11.51 8.09 0.23
N ALA A 297 -10.58 7.53 1.01
CA ALA A 297 -10.89 6.49 1.98
C ALA A 297 -11.27 7.05 3.36
N LYS A 298 -11.01 8.35 3.61
CA LYS A 298 -11.32 9.03 4.88
C LYS A 298 -10.73 8.27 6.07
N VAL A 299 -9.48 7.84 5.95
CA VAL A 299 -8.81 6.94 6.91
C VAL A 299 -8.78 7.51 8.33
N LEU A 300 -8.68 8.83 8.46
CA LEU A 300 -8.68 9.49 9.77
C LEU A 300 -10.00 9.34 10.55
N GLU A 301 -11.10 8.96 9.89
CA GLU A 301 -12.41 8.71 10.53
C GLU A 301 -12.56 7.27 11.06
N LEU A 302 -11.63 6.37 10.70
CA LEU A 302 -11.73 4.93 11.02
C LEU A 302 -11.28 4.58 12.43
N ILE A 303 -10.41 5.40 13.03
CA ILE A 303 -9.83 5.14 14.35
C ILE A 303 -9.98 6.40 15.20
N ASN A 304 -10.83 6.31 16.24
CA ASN A 304 -11.08 7.36 17.23
C ASN A 304 -10.24 7.13 18.49
#